data_AF-A0A7K3Y9E0-F1
#
_entry.id   AF-A0A7K3Y9E0-F1
#
_cell.length_a   1.000
_cell.length_b   1.000
_cell.length_c   1.000
_cell.angle_alpha   90.00
_cell.angle_beta   90.00
_cell.angle_gamma   90.00
#
_symmetry.space_group_name_H-M   'P 1'
#
loop_
_entity.id
_entity.type
_entity.pdbx_description
1 polymer ?
#
loop_
_entity_poly.entity_id
_entity_poly.type
_entity_poly.pdbx_seq_one_letter_code
_entity_poly.pdbx_strand_id
1 'polypeptide(L)'
;MNYQFERGKIVHIPVDSGLVAKELREAEQDLAAAEHSLTEENVKWAIIQGYYAQFHALRALVFSRGYREKSHFCIRYAIEALYVDEGLLPASILEDFTFAMRTREGADYGCIYSEADARDVVASASMIVDQVGRLLD
;
A
#
# COMPACT_ATOMS: atom_id res chain seq x y z
N MET A 1 6.36 -23.30 -0.30
CA MET A 1 5.58 -22.66 -1.37
C MET A 1 6.56 -21.81 -2.17
N ASN A 2 6.99 -22.29 -3.33
CA ASN A 2 8.06 -21.69 -4.12
C ASN A 2 7.48 -20.49 -4.89
N TYR A 3 7.70 -19.27 -4.39
CA TYR A 3 7.37 -18.05 -5.11
C TYR A 3 8.40 -17.82 -6.23
N GLN A 4 8.24 -18.58 -7.32
CA GLN A 4 8.83 -18.18 -8.59
C GLN A 4 8.09 -16.93 -9.05
N PHE A 5 8.83 -15.85 -9.30
CA PHE A 5 8.35 -14.66 -10.00
C PHE A 5 7.48 -15.09 -11.19
N GLU A 6 6.16 -14.86 -11.12
CA GLU A 6 5.30 -14.97 -12.29
C GLU A 6 5.63 -13.79 -13.21
N ARG A 7 6.71 -13.96 -14.00
CA ARG A 7 7.14 -13.08 -15.08
C ARG A 7 5.92 -12.79 -15.96
N GLY A 8 5.46 -11.54 -15.94
CA GLY A 8 4.35 -11.05 -16.76
C GLY A 8 3.21 -10.35 -16.02
N LYS A 9 3.25 -10.23 -14.69
CA LYS A 9 2.21 -9.52 -13.91
C LYS A 9 2.51 -8.06 -13.58
N ILE A 10 3.67 -7.55 -13.97
CA ILE A 10 3.99 -6.13 -14.00
C ILE A 10 4.30 -5.77 -15.45
N VAL A 11 3.72 -4.68 -15.95
CA VAL A 11 3.84 -4.25 -17.35
C VAL A 11 4.42 -2.85 -17.42
N HIS A 12 5.17 -2.58 -18.49
CA HIS A 12 5.66 -1.24 -18.76
C HIS A 12 4.52 -0.36 -19.28
N ILE A 13 4.47 0.88 -18.82
CA ILE A 13 3.55 1.93 -19.26
C ILE A 13 4.32 3.25 -19.45
N PRO A 14 3.85 4.17 -20.30
CA PRO A 14 4.38 5.54 -20.28
C PRO A 14 4.20 6.15 -18.89
N VAL A 15 5.23 6.84 -18.39
CA VAL A 15 5.13 7.59 -17.14
C VAL A 15 4.13 8.74 -17.34
N ASP A 16 3.12 8.78 -16.47
CA ASP A 16 2.10 9.82 -16.46
C ASP A 16 2.05 10.47 -15.07
N SER A 17 2.58 11.69 -14.98
CA SER A 17 2.58 12.48 -13.73
C SER A 17 1.17 12.72 -13.17
N GLY A 18 0.15 12.80 -14.01
CA GLY A 18 -1.23 12.94 -13.57
C GLY A 18 -1.76 11.67 -12.90
N LEU A 19 -1.33 10.50 -13.39
CA LEU A 19 -1.67 9.22 -12.78
C LEU A 19 -0.96 9.05 -11.43
N VAL A 20 0.33 9.40 -11.34
CA VAL A 20 1.09 9.39 -10.07
C VAL A 20 0.42 10.31 -9.04
N ALA A 21 0.14 11.56 -9.40
CA ALA A 21 -0.49 12.53 -8.51
C ALA A 21 -1.91 12.12 -8.08
N LYS A 22 -2.65 11.44 -8.96
CA LYS A 22 -3.95 10.88 -8.61
C LYS A 22 -3.81 9.81 -7.53
N GLU A 23 -2.91 8.83 -7.71
CA GLU A 23 -2.73 7.75 -6.73
C GLU A 23 -2.27 8.26 -5.36
N LEU A 24 -1.37 9.25 -5.33
CA LEU A 24 -0.95 9.86 -4.08
C LEU A 24 -2.12 10.56 -3.36
N ARG A 25 -2.98 11.26 -4.10
CA ARG A 25 -4.17 11.92 -3.54
C ARG A 25 -5.18 10.91 -2.98
N GLU A 26 -5.43 9.81 -3.68
CA GLU A 26 -6.30 8.74 -3.17
C GLU A 26 -5.71 8.16 -1.88
N ALA A 27 -4.39 7.96 -1.82
CA ALA A 27 -3.70 7.48 -0.64
C ALA A 27 -3.87 8.39 0.59
N GLU A 28 -3.73 9.71 0.39
CA GLU A 28 -3.94 10.72 1.43
C GLU A 28 -5.39 10.75 1.92
N GLN A 29 -6.35 10.63 1.00
CA GLN A 29 -7.78 10.61 1.33
C GLN A 29 -8.17 9.36 2.11
N ASP A 30 -7.67 8.19 1.69
CA ASP A 30 -7.90 6.93 2.39
C ASP A 30 -7.26 6.93 3.78
N LEU A 31 -6.07 7.52 3.94
CA LEU A 31 -5.42 7.66 5.25
C LEU A 31 -6.26 8.51 6.20
N ALA A 32 -6.70 9.69 5.74
CA ALA A 32 -7.56 10.57 6.54
C ALA A 32 -8.87 9.88 6.94
N ALA A 33 -9.45 9.09 6.01
CA ALA A 33 -10.64 8.29 6.30
C ALA A 33 -10.38 7.17 7.31
N ALA A 34 -9.21 6.51 7.22
CA ALA A 34 -8.81 5.45 8.14
C ALA A 34 -8.60 5.97 9.58
N GLU A 35 -7.95 7.13 9.71
CA GLU A 35 -7.75 7.82 11.00
C GLU A 35 -9.09 8.23 11.63
N HIS A 36 -10.02 8.71 10.81
CA HIS A 36 -11.37 9.04 11.27
C HIS A 36 -12.13 7.80 11.74
N SER A 37 -12.14 6.73 10.94
CA SER A 37 -12.75 5.45 11.32
C SER A 37 -12.16 4.88 12.61
N LEU A 38 -10.85 5.04 12.83
CA LEU A 38 -10.21 4.59 14.06
C LEU A 38 -10.70 5.41 15.28
N THR A 39 -10.89 6.72 15.11
CA THR A 39 -11.43 7.61 16.14
C THR A 39 -12.88 7.29 16.50
N GLU A 40 -13.66 6.83 15.52
CA GLU A 40 -15.06 6.41 15.71
C GLU A 40 -15.20 4.95 16.17
N GLU A 41 -14.10 4.27 16.51
CA GLU A 41 -14.07 2.84 16.86
C GLU A 41 -14.62 1.92 15.75
N ASN A 42 -14.62 2.40 14.52
CA ASN A 42 -15.02 1.64 13.34
C ASN A 42 -13.85 0.78 12.83
N VAL A 43 -13.49 -0.22 13.64
CA VAL A 43 -12.26 -1.02 13.52
C VAL A 43 -12.10 -1.65 12.12
N LYS A 44 -13.16 -2.27 11.60
CA LYS A 44 -13.12 -2.91 10.27
C LYS A 44 -12.80 -1.90 9.17
N TRP A 45 -13.45 -0.74 9.19
CA TRP A 45 -13.24 0.27 8.14
C TRP A 45 -11.88 0.93 8.25
N ALA A 46 -11.37 1.18 9.47
CA ALA A 46 -10.01 1.68 9.68
C ALA A 46 -8.95 0.77 9.03
N ILE A 47 -9.11 -0.56 9.16
CA ILE A 47 -8.21 -1.53 8.51
C ILE A 47 -8.31 -1.47 6.99
N ILE A 48 -9.54 -1.48 6.46
CA ILE A 48 -9.76 -1.50 5.00
C ILE A 48 -9.18 -0.24 4.36
N GLN A 49 -9.49 0.92 4.92
CA GLN A 49 -9.02 2.22 4.42
C GLN A 49 -7.51 2.36 4.60
N GLY A 50 -6.95 1.96 5.75
CA GLY A 50 -5.50 2.00 5.97
C GLY A 50 -4.72 1.11 4.99
N TYR A 51 -5.24 -0.07 4.65
CA TYR A 51 -4.67 -0.90 3.58
C TYR A 51 -4.72 -0.21 2.21
N TYR A 52 -5.86 0.42 1.85
CA TYR A 52 -5.98 1.09 0.55
C TYR A 52 -5.08 2.33 0.46
N ALA A 53 -4.93 3.09 1.55
CA ALA A 53 -3.96 4.18 1.63
C ALA A 53 -2.54 3.71 1.28
N GLN A 54 -2.08 2.61 1.90
CA GLN A 54 -0.78 2.02 1.59
C GLN A 54 -0.69 1.54 0.13
N PHE A 55 -1.72 0.86 -0.35
CA PHE A 55 -1.76 0.34 -1.71
C PHE A 55 -1.65 1.47 -2.75
N HIS A 56 -2.43 2.54 -2.60
CA HIS A 56 -2.41 3.69 -3.50
C HIS A 56 -1.07 4.43 -3.45
N ALA A 57 -0.48 4.62 -2.27
CA ALA A 57 0.83 5.24 -2.12
C ALA A 57 1.92 4.43 -2.84
N LEU A 58 2.00 3.13 -2.58
CA LEU A 58 2.95 2.25 -3.26
C LEU A 58 2.68 2.20 -4.78
N ARG A 59 1.43 2.31 -5.21
CA ARG A 59 1.09 2.29 -6.64
C ARG A 59 1.57 3.56 -7.35
N ALA A 60 1.52 4.70 -6.67
CA ALA A 60 2.12 5.94 -7.18
C ALA A 60 3.62 5.77 -7.49
N LEU A 61 4.37 5.09 -6.62
CA LEU A 61 5.79 4.76 -6.84
C LEU A 61 6.01 3.81 -8.03
N VAL A 62 5.14 2.81 -8.21
CA VAL A 62 5.25 1.89 -9.35
C VAL A 62 4.99 2.64 -10.66
N PHE A 63 3.99 3.53 -10.67
CA PHE A 63 3.65 4.36 -11.82
C PHE A 63 4.76 5.38 -12.15
N SER A 64 5.40 5.98 -11.15
CA SER A 64 6.51 6.92 -11.37
C SER A 64 7.74 6.28 -12.03
N ARG A 65 7.88 4.96 -11.93
CA ARG A 65 8.91 4.16 -12.64
C ARG A 65 8.47 3.63 -13.99
N GLY A 66 7.26 3.97 -14.46
CA GLY A 66 6.77 3.52 -15.76
C GLY A 66 6.32 2.07 -15.77
N TYR A 67 5.87 1.56 -14.63
CA TYR A 67 5.34 0.20 -14.50
C TYR A 67 3.90 0.21 -14.00
N ARG A 68 3.19 -0.90 -14.16
CA ARG A 68 1.86 -1.13 -13.59
C ARG A 68 1.68 -2.60 -13.23
N GLU A 69 1.14 -2.85 -12.05
CA GLU A 69 0.76 -4.18 -11.59
C GLU A 69 -0.56 -4.66 -12.23
N LYS A 70 -0.69 -5.97 -12.45
CA LYS A 70 -1.94 -6.61 -12.94
C LYS A 70 -2.85 -7.11 -11.81
N SER A 71 -2.37 -7.12 -10.57
CA SER A 71 -3.15 -7.51 -9.39
C SER A 71 -2.57 -6.89 -8.12
N HIS A 72 -3.40 -6.80 -7.06
CA HIS A 72 -2.99 -6.21 -5.77
C HIS A 72 -1.76 -6.91 -5.18
N PHE A 73 -1.66 -8.23 -5.33
CA PHE A 73 -0.52 -9.00 -4.82
C PHE A 73 0.80 -8.65 -5.54
N CYS A 74 0.74 -8.22 -6.79
CA CYS A 74 1.92 -7.97 -7.60
C CYS A 74 2.64 -6.67 -7.25
N ILE A 75 1.97 -5.74 -6.58
CA ILE A 75 2.57 -4.46 -6.17
C ILE A 75 3.76 -4.66 -5.23
N ARG A 76 3.69 -5.67 -4.33
CA ARG A 76 4.76 -5.97 -3.37
C ARG A 76 6.08 -6.27 -4.10
N TYR A 77 6.04 -7.11 -5.14
CA TYR A 77 7.22 -7.43 -5.93
C TYR A 77 7.74 -6.24 -6.75
N ALA A 78 6.83 -5.36 -7.19
CA ALA A 78 7.23 -4.14 -7.89
C ALA A 78 8.01 -3.22 -6.95
N ILE A 79 7.51 -3.00 -5.73
CA ILE A 79 8.19 -2.18 -4.72
C ILE A 79 9.52 -2.81 -4.29
N GLU A 80 9.53 -4.12 -4.07
CA GLU A 80 10.75 -4.87 -3.73
C GLU A 80 11.84 -4.61 -4.79
N ALA A 81 11.54 -4.89 -6.06
CA ALA A 81 12.51 -4.78 -7.14
C ALA A 81 12.89 -3.33 -7.51
N LEU A 82 11.96 -2.37 -7.43
CA LEU A 82 12.17 -1.01 -7.93
C LEU A 82 12.73 -0.05 -6.87
N TYR A 83 12.55 -0.34 -5.59
CA TYR A 83 12.85 0.57 -4.49
C TYR A 83 13.60 -0.08 -3.32
N VAL A 84 13.23 -1.28 -2.88
CA VAL A 84 13.89 -1.92 -1.73
C VAL A 84 15.25 -2.49 -2.11
N ASP A 85 15.32 -3.26 -3.21
CA ASP A 85 16.57 -3.83 -3.71
C ASP A 85 17.58 -2.74 -4.13
N GLU A 86 17.07 -1.59 -4.57
CA GLU A 86 17.84 -0.39 -4.92
C GLU A 86 18.25 0.45 -3.67
N GLY A 87 17.83 0.05 -2.46
CA GLY A 87 18.15 0.74 -1.21
C GLY A 87 17.45 2.08 -0.99
N LEU A 88 16.39 2.37 -1.75
CA LEU A 88 15.62 3.62 -1.68
C LEU A 88 14.51 3.58 -0.64
N LEU A 89 14.01 2.38 -0.33
CA LEU A 89 13.06 2.13 0.76
C LEU A 89 13.58 1.01 1.67
N PRO A 90 13.30 1.05 2.98
CA PRO A 90 13.63 -0.05 3.87
C PRO A 90 12.72 -1.26 3.61
N ALA A 91 13.25 -2.46 3.84
CA ALA A 91 12.50 -3.70 3.66
C ALA A 91 11.24 -3.81 4.55
N SER A 92 11.22 -3.10 5.70
CA SER A 92 10.09 -3.05 6.62
C SER A 92 8.79 -2.56 5.95
N ILE A 93 8.87 -1.74 4.89
CA ILE A 93 7.70 -1.30 4.12
C ILE A 93 6.94 -2.49 3.52
N LEU A 94 7.66 -3.52 3.09
CA LEU A 94 7.02 -4.73 2.55
C LEU A 94 6.38 -5.58 3.64
N GLU A 95 6.96 -5.58 4.85
CA GLU A 95 6.41 -6.28 6.01
C GLU A 95 5.11 -5.62 6.45
N ASP A 96 5.12 -4.29 6.63
CA ASP A 96 3.96 -3.47 6.96
C ASP A 96 2.83 -3.64 5.95
N PHE A 97 3.14 -3.53 4.65
CA PHE A 97 2.15 -3.69 3.60
C PHE A 97 1.60 -5.12 3.52
N THR A 98 2.43 -6.13 3.76
CA THR A 98 1.98 -7.53 3.80
C THR A 98 1.07 -7.79 5.00
N PHE A 99 1.38 -7.19 6.15
CA PHE A 99 0.51 -7.24 7.32
C PHE A 99 -0.83 -6.59 7.01
N ALA A 100 -0.86 -5.35 6.52
CA ALA A 100 -2.10 -4.66 6.16
C ALA A 100 -2.95 -5.44 5.15
N MET A 101 -2.32 -6.04 4.13
CA MET A 101 -3.02 -6.87 3.15
C MET A 101 -3.73 -8.07 3.78
N ARG A 102 -3.04 -8.79 4.67
CA ARG A 102 -3.61 -9.96 5.38
C ARG A 102 -4.70 -9.56 6.35
N THR A 103 -4.48 -8.48 7.10
CA THR A 103 -5.46 -7.95 8.07
C THR A 103 -6.72 -7.50 7.34
N ARG A 104 -6.59 -6.82 6.20
CA ARG A 104 -7.73 -6.44 5.35
C ARG A 104 -8.48 -7.64 4.81
N GLU A 105 -7.79 -8.68 4.34
CA GLU A 105 -8.42 -9.93 3.90
C GLU A 105 -9.22 -10.62 5.03
N GLY A 106 -8.64 -10.67 6.24
CA GLY A 106 -9.32 -11.18 7.44
C GLY A 106 -10.56 -10.35 7.82
N ALA A 107 -10.48 -9.03 7.71
CA ALA A 107 -11.58 -8.12 8.01
C ALA A 107 -12.72 -8.21 6.98
N ASP A 108 -12.38 -8.29 5.69
CA ASP A 108 -13.34 -8.37 4.58
C ASP A 108 -14.13 -9.67 4.59
N TYR A 109 -13.43 -10.81 4.67
CA TYR A 109 -14.02 -12.13 4.40
C TYR A 109 -14.14 -13.01 5.63
N GLY A 110 -13.29 -12.83 6.64
CA GLY A 110 -13.25 -13.66 7.84
C GLY A 110 -13.99 -13.09 9.04
N CYS A 111 -14.32 -11.79 9.03
CA CYS A 111 -14.69 -11.05 10.23
C CYS A 111 -13.64 -11.19 11.36
N ILE A 112 -12.37 -11.31 10.99
CA ILE A 112 -11.22 -11.45 11.90
C ILE A 112 -10.46 -10.13 11.88
N TYR A 113 -10.57 -9.36 12.97
CA TYR A 113 -9.88 -8.10 13.15
C TYR A 113 -9.90 -7.69 14.62
N SER A 114 -8.93 -6.86 15.02
CA SER A 114 -8.88 -6.25 16.35
C SER A 114 -8.56 -4.76 16.26
N GLU A 115 -8.86 -4.02 17.33
CA GLU A 115 -8.49 -2.60 17.44
C GLU A 115 -6.97 -2.42 17.40
N ALA A 116 -6.20 -3.35 17.96
CA ALA A 116 -4.74 -3.35 17.88
C ALA A 116 -4.27 -3.43 16.42
N ASP A 117 -4.82 -4.39 15.65
CA ASP A 117 -4.47 -4.52 14.24
C ASP A 117 -4.86 -3.26 13.44
N ALA A 118 -6.00 -2.62 13.75
CA ALA A 118 -6.41 -1.39 13.11
C ALA A 118 -5.43 -0.24 13.39
N ARG A 119 -4.98 -0.09 14.64
CA ARG A 119 -3.97 0.92 15.01
C ARG A 119 -2.65 0.69 14.27
N ASP A 120 -2.20 -0.56 14.19
CA ASP A 120 -0.95 -0.90 13.50
C ASP A 120 -1.05 -0.65 11.98
N VAL A 121 -2.19 -0.98 11.36
CA VAL A 121 -2.44 -0.72 9.93
C VAL A 121 -2.52 0.78 9.63
N VAL A 122 -3.20 1.58 10.46
CA VAL A 122 -3.29 3.03 10.27
C VAL A 122 -1.94 3.71 10.50
N ALA A 123 -1.19 3.29 11.54
CA ALA A 123 0.14 3.82 11.81
C ALA A 123 1.12 3.54 10.65
N SER A 124 1.15 2.32 10.15
CA SER A 124 1.97 1.97 8.99
C SER A 124 1.50 2.67 7.70
N ALA A 125 0.19 2.91 7.54
CA ALA A 125 -0.32 3.70 6.42
C ALA A 125 0.21 5.14 6.44
N SER A 126 0.17 5.79 7.61
CA SER A 126 0.72 7.13 7.79
C SER A 126 2.21 7.20 7.43
N MET A 127 3.01 6.25 7.93
CA MET A 127 4.44 6.18 7.62
C MET A 127 4.73 5.97 6.13
N ILE A 128 4.00 5.04 5.48
CA ILE A 128 4.19 4.73 4.06
C ILE A 128 3.79 5.92 3.18
N VAL A 129 2.64 6.55 3.43
CA VAL A 129 2.17 7.71 2.65
C VAL A 129 3.18 8.86 2.73
N ASP A 130 3.69 9.16 3.91
CA ASP A 130 4.70 10.22 4.11
C ASP A 130 6.03 9.89 3.42
N GLN A 131 6.54 8.66 3.55
CA GLN A 131 7.76 8.25 2.83
C GLN A 131 7.62 8.32 1.32
N VAL A 132 6.46 7.88 0.80
CA VAL A 132 6.16 7.94 -0.64
C VAL A 132 6.10 9.39 -1.12
N GLY A 133 5.42 10.28 -0.38
CA GLY A 133 5.35 11.70 -0.71
C GLY A 133 6.73 12.31 -0.89
N ARG A 134 7.62 12.10 0.09
CA ARG A 134 9.00 12.62 0.04
C ARG A 134 9.84 12.08 -1.12
N LEU A 135 9.53 10.89 -1.65
CA LEU A 135 10.22 10.31 -2.80
C LEU A 135 9.69 10.83 -4.14
N LEU A 136 8.49 11.42 -4.15
CA LEU A 136 7.81 11.91 -5.34
C LEU A 136 7.85 13.44 -5.47
N ASP A 137 8.24 14.15 -4.41
CA ASP A 137 8.58 15.58 -4.40
C ASP A 137 9.90 15.88 -5.13
#